data_AF-A0AAV9C8A0-F1
#
_entry.id   AF-A0AAV9C8A0-F1
#
_cell.length_a   1.000
_cell.length_b   1.000
_cell.length_c   1.000
_cell.angle_alpha   90.00
_cell.angle_beta   90.00
_cell.angle_gamma   90.00
#
_symmetry.space_group_name_H-M   'P 1'
#
loop_
_entity.id
_entity.type
_entity.pdbx_description
1 polymer ?
#
loop_
_entity_poly.entity_id
_entity_poly.type
_entity_poly.pdbx_seq_one_letter_code
_entity_poly.pdbx_strand_id
1 'polypeptide(L)'
;MSSPKHSGSSHHSRPSTPMGSPHRSFSSAMMEDNITSAESIINKWNVDSPSVSYTKVTSLFYQDDDRSEALRFISAIKNLQRSMLFFISDRSSPDSHSLIVTAQKLMESAMKRLQKEFHQILSVNRDRLDPESVSARSSLTSLSSLDDPRSDFEDDIGGSDDEIRPGGHSMTESPVPIQAESDLRSIAECMISAGYAKECTKIYRILRRSIVDESLYRLGIERLTASQVHKMDWDLLEIRVRSWIPASKTALRTLFRAERVLCDRVFADAPKLVRESCFAAVSGEPATRMFSFAESVATSKFKKSPEKMFRFLDMYESISDHWEDIQSTFSYESSSAVRSHATSALLKLAEAIRSSLSELESAIQKDTSKSTVPGGGFHPLTRYVMNYLAFLADYSGSLGDILADYPIQVRAPLPESVLHSATSSPTNGYDENLSMRVAWIILVLLCKLDGKAEMYKNVALSYVFLANNLNYGSVWKHRLKSRFWNKAAF
;
A
#
# COMPACT_ATOMS: atom_id res chain seq x y z
N MET A 1 89.96 23.94 39.97
CA MET A 1 90.37 25.12 40.77
C MET A 1 90.91 26.12 39.77
N SER A 2 90.43 27.35 39.58
CA SER A 2 89.50 28.19 40.33
C SER A 2 88.93 29.26 39.38
N SER A 3 87.75 29.77 39.71
CA SER A 3 87.01 30.83 39.02
C SER A 3 87.77 32.14 38.83
N PRO A 4 87.20 33.06 38.04
CA PRO A 4 87.12 34.45 38.49
C PRO A 4 85.67 34.93 38.65
N LYS A 5 85.46 35.71 39.72
CA LYS A 5 84.29 36.56 39.98
C LYS A 5 84.49 37.94 39.35
N HIS A 6 83.39 38.72 39.41
CA HIS A 6 83.19 40.15 39.10
C HIS A 6 82.44 40.36 37.78
N SER A 7 81.47 41.26 37.66
CA SER A 7 80.93 42.31 38.54
C SER A 7 79.62 42.80 37.92
N GLY A 8 78.79 43.47 38.71
CA GLY A 8 77.45 43.91 38.32
C GLY A 8 77.40 44.91 37.16
N SER A 9 76.24 44.91 36.51
CA SER A 9 75.82 45.90 35.52
C SER A 9 74.34 46.19 35.74
N SER A 10 74.06 47.35 36.32
CA SER A 10 72.76 48.03 36.25
C SER A 10 72.54 48.55 34.84
N HIS A 11 71.43 48.21 34.16
CA HIS A 11 70.85 49.10 33.13
C HIS A 11 69.39 48.72 32.77
N HIS A 12 68.54 49.72 32.94
CA HIS A 12 67.38 50.10 32.13
C HIS A 12 66.20 49.14 31.94
N SER A 13 65.16 49.42 32.72
CA SER A 13 63.75 49.14 32.41
C SER A 13 63.37 49.72 31.04
N ARG A 14 63.07 48.84 30.07
CA ARG A 14 62.36 49.21 28.84
C ARG A 14 60.84 49.19 29.10
N PRO A 15 60.06 50.08 28.46
CA PRO A 15 58.62 50.14 28.68
C PRO A 15 57.94 48.91 28.07
N SER A 16 57.05 48.30 28.85
CA SER A 16 56.12 47.28 28.40
C SER A 16 55.19 47.86 27.32
N THR A 17 55.30 47.35 26.10
CA THR A 17 54.25 47.42 25.07
C THR A 17 52.95 46.88 25.65
N PRO A 18 51.79 47.55 25.46
CA PRO A 18 50.52 46.98 25.88
C PRO A 18 50.28 45.71 25.06
N MET A 19 50.14 44.58 25.74
CA MET A 19 49.64 43.36 25.12
C MET A 19 48.27 43.67 24.53
N GLY A 20 48.15 43.53 23.21
CA GLY A 20 46.88 43.64 22.51
C GLY A 20 45.86 42.69 23.13
N SER A 21 44.64 43.20 23.29
CA SER A 21 43.46 42.40 23.56
C SER A 21 43.38 41.22 22.58
N PRO A 22 42.88 40.04 23.01
CA PRO A 22 42.66 38.95 22.08
C PRO A 22 41.59 39.43 21.10
N HIS A 23 42.00 39.78 19.88
CA HIS A 23 41.07 40.19 18.85
C HIS A 23 40.11 39.04 18.57
N ARG A 24 38.88 39.21 19.04
CA ARG A 24 37.75 38.33 18.71
C ARG A 24 37.66 38.26 17.20
N SER A 25 37.72 37.05 16.64
CA SER A 25 37.61 36.85 15.19
C SER A 25 36.31 37.47 14.69
N PHE A 26 36.34 38.19 13.57
CA PHE A 26 35.14 38.74 12.91
C PHE A 26 34.05 37.66 12.69
N SER A 27 34.48 36.43 12.41
CA SER A 27 33.59 35.27 12.29
C SER A 27 32.89 34.91 13.60
N SER A 28 33.55 35.09 14.75
CA SER A 28 32.96 34.82 16.06
C SER A 28 31.89 35.86 16.43
N ALA A 29 32.14 37.14 16.13
CA ALA A 29 31.14 38.20 16.34
C ALA A 29 29.89 38.00 15.47
N MET A 30 30.07 37.67 14.18
CA MET A 30 28.95 37.40 13.27
C MET A 30 28.10 36.19 13.72
N MET A 31 28.72 35.14 14.26
CA MET A 31 27.99 33.96 14.75
C MET A 31 27.26 34.23 16.06
N GLU A 32 27.77 35.14 16.90
CA GLU A 32 27.03 35.60 18.09
C GLU A 32 25.83 36.46 17.72
N ASP A 33 25.99 37.40 16.77
CA ASP A 33 24.89 38.22 16.26
C ASP A 33 23.76 37.36 15.67
N ASN A 34 24.10 36.25 15.01
CA ASN A 34 23.13 35.27 14.53
C ASN A 34 22.32 34.64 15.68
N ILE A 35 22.97 34.33 16.82
CA ILE A 35 22.29 33.79 18.01
C ILE A 35 21.35 34.83 18.59
N THR A 36 21.80 36.08 18.74
CA THR A 36 20.97 37.18 19.27
C THR A 36 19.80 37.51 18.35
N SER A 37 20.01 37.50 17.03
CA SER A 37 18.94 37.69 16.04
C SER A 37 17.91 36.55 16.10
N ALA A 38 18.39 35.30 16.18
CA ALA A 38 17.53 34.13 16.33
C ALA A 38 16.76 34.15 17.64
N GLU A 39 17.35 34.62 18.73
CA GLU A 39 16.72 34.76 20.04
C GLU A 39 15.46 35.65 19.97
N SER A 40 15.58 36.81 19.32
CA SER A 40 14.44 37.74 19.15
C SER A 40 13.28 37.09 18.39
N ILE A 41 13.59 36.39 17.30
CA ILE A 41 12.59 35.76 16.42
C ILE A 41 11.95 34.54 17.11
N ILE A 42 12.75 33.69 17.76
CA ILE A 42 12.28 32.46 18.40
C ILE A 42 11.44 32.78 19.65
N ASN A 43 11.88 33.72 20.48
CA ASN A 43 11.16 34.07 21.71
C ASN A 43 9.79 34.68 21.43
N LYS A 44 9.64 35.42 20.32
CA LYS A 44 8.34 35.94 19.86
C LYS A 44 7.29 34.82 19.69
N TRP A 45 7.71 33.63 19.31
CA TRP A 45 6.84 32.49 19.00
C TRP A 45 6.93 31.34 20.02
N ASN A 46 7.59 31.57 21.16
CA ASN A 46 7.79 30.57 22.19
C ASN A 46 6.45 30.14 22.81
N VAL A 47 6.19 28.84 22.77
CA VAL A 47 4.94 28.20 23.23
C VAL A 47 4.80 28.22 24.75
N ASP A 48 5.93 28.24 25.47
CA ASP A 48 5.99 28.16 26.93
C ASP A 48 6.00 29.55 27.60
N SER A 49 5.99 30.64 26.82
CA SER A 49 6.03 31.99 27.37
C SER A 49 4.66 32.40 27.96
N PRO A 50 4.58 32.76 29.26
CA PRO A 50 3.32 33.11 29.92
C PRO A 50 2.73 34.45 29.47
N SER A 51 3.50 35.30 28.78
CA SER A 51 3.09 36.66 28.39
C SER A 51 2.27 36.74 27.10
N VAL A 52 2.18 35.66 26.30
CA VAL A 52 1.58 35.73 24.95
C VAL A 52 0.58 34.58 24.71
N SER A 53 -0.65 34.76 25.18
CA SER A 53 -1.73 33.75 25.05
C SER A 53 -2.08 33.39 23.59
N TYR A 54 -1.96 34.33 22.66
CA TYR A 54 -2.35 34.10 21.26
C TYR A 54 -1.39 33.18 20.49
N THR A 55 -0.09 33.10 20.84
CA THR A 55 0.87 32.20 20.15
C THR A 55 0.55 30.72 20.39
N LYS A 56 -0.27 30.43 21.41
CA LYS A 56 -0.86 29.11 21.65
C LYS A 56 -1.97 28.75 20.65
N VAL A 57 -2.53 29.70 19.93
CA VAL A 57 -3.67 29.49 19.02
C VAL A 57 -3.36 29.90 17.58
N THR A 58 -2.58 30.97 17.38
CA THR A 58 -2.18 31.49 16.08
C THR A 58 -1.11 30.60 15.43
N SER A 59 -1.37 30.16 14.21
CA SER A 59 -0.38 29.45 13.38
C SER A 59 0.56 30.44 12.70
N LEU A 60 1.84 30.10 12.68
CA LEU A 60 2.92 30.85 12.01
C LEU A 60 2.77 30.79 10.49
N PHE A 61 2.12 29.75 9.97
CA PHE A 61 1.93 29.48 8.55
C PHE A 61 0.54 29.92 8.04
N TYR A 62 -0.27 30.56 8.88
CA TYR A 62 -1.66 30.93 8.57
C TYR A 62 -1.84 32.45 8.63
N GLN A 63 -1.67 33.14 7.48
CA GLN A 63 -2.18 34.48 7.20
C GLN A 63 -1.89 34.86 5.74
N ASP A 64 -2.90 35.42 5.07
CA ASP A 64 -2.96 35.68 3.63
C ASP A 64 -2.03 36.77 3.08
N ASP A 65 -1.10 37.34 3.86
CA ASP A 65 -0.33 38.51 3.37
C ASP A 65 1.20 38.52 3.52
N ASP A 66 1.84 37.64 4.32
CA ASP A 66 3.27 37.39 4.08
C ASP A 66 3.80 36.16 4.81
N ARG A 67 4.16 35.13 4.04
CA ARG A 67 4.93 33.96 4.53
C ARG A 67 6.36 34.33 4.93
N SER A 68 6.76 35.59 4.75
CA SER A 68 8.05 36.10 5.20
C SER A 68 8.31 35.80 6.67
N GLU A 69 7.31 35.82 7.56
CA GLU A 69 7.53 35.53 8.98
C GLU A 69 7.89 34.04 9.21
N ALA A 70 7.19 33.11 8.56
CA ALA A 70 7.51 31.68 8.62
C ALA A 70 8.88 31.38 8.00
N LEU A 71 9.20 32.00 6.87
CA LEU A 71 10.50 31.86 6.21
C LEU A 71 11.63 32.46 7.05
N ARG A 72 11.39 33.62 7.69
CA ARG A 72 12.34 34.24 8.63
C ARG A 72 12.57 33.35 9.84
N PHE A 73 11.53 32.71 10.36
CA PHE A 73 11.64 31.76 11.46
C PHE A 73 12.50 30.54 11.08
N ILE A 74 12.25 29.92 9.92
CA ILE A 74 13.07 28.81 9.41
C ILE A 74 14.52 29.26 9.16
N SER A 75 14.71 30.44 8.56
CA SER A 75 16.05 31.01 8.32
C SER A 75 16.81 31.26 9.63
N ALA A 76 16.13 31.78 10.66
CA ALA A 76 16.70 31.98 11.98
C ALA A 76 17.17 30.65 12.60
N ILE A 77 16.40 29.57 12.46
CA ILE A 77 16.80 28.23 12.91
C ILE A 77 18.04 27.75 12.15
N LYS A 78 18.06 27.89 10.82
CA LYS A 78 19.21 27.48 9.99
C LYS A 78 20.48 28.26 10.38
N ASN A 79 20.37 29.56 10.65
CA ASN A 79 21.49 30.38 11.10
C ASN A 79 21.92 30.05 12.54
N LEU A 80 20.97 29.76 13.43
CA LEU A 80 21.24 29.29 14.78
C LEU A 80 22.03 27.97 14.75
N GLN A 81 21.62 27.02 13.91
CA GLN A 81 22.32 25.75 13.73
C GLN A 81 23.77 25.94 13.23
N ARG A 82 23.98 26.82 12.24
CA ARG A 82 25.32 27.16 11.74
C ARG A 82 26.20 27.74 12.85
N SER A 83 25.63 28.62 13.67
CA SER A 83 26.34 29.25 14.79
C SER A 83 26.70 28.22 15.86
N MET A 84 25.79 27.29 16.18
CA MET A 84 26.07 26.17 17.08
C MET A 84 27.23 25.31 16.57
N LEU A 85 27.24 24.93 15.29
CA LEU A 85 28.32 24.13 14.69
C LEU A 85 29.67 24.85 14.72
N PHE A 86 29.68 26.17 14.50
CA PHE A 86 30.88 27.01 14.59
C PHE A 86 31.47 26.98 16.01
N PHE A 87 30.66 27.30 17.03
CA PHE A 87 31.15 27.35 18.42
C PHE A 87 31.49 25.96 18.99
N ILE A 88 30.87 24.88 18.51
CA ILE A 88 31.26 23.50 18.87
C ILE A 88 32.68 23.18 18.34
N SER A 89 33.02 23.72 17.18
CA SER A 89 34.33 23.52 16.52
C SER A 89 35.41 24.43 17.12
N ASP A 90 35.05 25.65 17.49
CA ASP A 90 35.92 26.64 18.12
C ASP A 90 35.80 26.61 19.66
N ARG A 91 36.33 25.55 20.29
CA ARG A 91 36.30 25.38 21.75
C ARG A 91 37.27 26.29 22.52
N SER A 92 37.99 27.16 21.82
CA SER A 92 39.08 27.96 22.38
C SER A 92 38.60 29.22 23.11
N SER A 93 37.33 29.61 22.96
CA SER A 93 36.75 30.80 23.59
C SER A 93 36.01 30.46 24.90
N PRO A 94 36.26 31.18 26.00
CA PRO A 94 35.60 30.94 27.30
C PRO A 94 34.08 31.20 27.26
N ASP A 95 33.62 32.10 26.38
CA ASP A 95 32.20 32.45 26.22
C ASP A 95 31.44 31.48 25.31
N SER A 96 32.15 30.63 24.56
CA SER A 96 31.52 29.68 23.62
C SER A 96 30.60 28.70 24.34
N HIS A 97 30.91 28.32 25.58
CA HIS A 97 30.09 27.37 26.33
C HIS A 97 28.72 27.95 26.70
N SER A 98 28.66 29.20 27.18
CA SER A 98 27.40 29.85 27.53
C SER A 98 26.54 30.11 26.29
N LEU A 99 27.16 30.53 25.17
CA LEU A 99 26.49 30.75 23.89
C LEU A 99 25.89 29.46 23.32
N ILE A 100 26.62 28.34 23.39
CA ILE A 100 26.10 27.02 22.94
C ILE A 100 24.90 26.61 23.80
N VAL A 101 24.94 26.79 25.11
CA VAL A 101 23.82 26.45 26.01
C VAL A 101 22.60 27.30 25.69
N THR A 102 22.78 28.60 25.45
CA THR A 102 21.68 29.50 25.04
C THR A 102 21.13 29.09 23.68
N ALA A 103 21.99 28.85 22.70
CA ALA A 103 21.58 28.43 21.37
C ALA A 103 20.84 27.08 21.37
N GLN A 104 21.26 26.13 22.22
CA GLN A 104 20.55 24.87 22.40
C GLN A 104 19.14 25.06 22.96
N LYS A 105 18.96 25.90 23.99
CA LYS A 105 17.62 26.21 24.54
C LYS A 105 16.71 26.89 23.51
N LEU A 106 17.28 27.77 22.68
CA LEU A 106 16.57 28.40 21.57
C LEU A 106 16.17 27.37 20.51
N MET A 107 17.07 26.46 20.15
CA MET A 107 16.79 25.37 19.22
C MET A 107 15.64 24.49 19.72
N GLU A 108 15.66 24.07 20.99
CA GLU A 108 14.59 23.27 21.59
C GLU A 108 13.24 24.00 21.56
N SER A 109 13.23 25.30 21.86
CA SER A 109 12.01 26.13 21.81
C SER A 109 11.48 26.28 20.39
N ALA A 110 12.37 26.49 19.42
CA ALA A 110 12.01 26.59 18.01
C ALA A 110 11.46 25.26 17.46
N MET A 111 12.06 24.14 17.84
CA MET A 111 11.59 22.82 17.45
C MET A 111 10.22 22.47 18.03
N LYS A 112 9.94 22.84 19.30
CA LYS A 112 8.59 22.71 19.86
C LYS A 112 7.56 23.52 19.06
N ARG A 113 7.93 24.72 18.59
CA ARG A 113 7.08 25.52 17.73
C ARG A 113 6.83 24.84 16.39
N LEU A 114 7.88 24.38 15.70
CA LEU A 114 7.73 23.68 14.41
C LEU A 114 6.92 22.39 14.53
N GLN A 115 7.11 21.61 15.60
CA GLN A 115 6.28 20.42 15.90
C GLN A 115 4.79 20.78 15.95
N LYS A 116 4.45 21.89 16.61
CA LYS A 116 3.08 22.36 16.73
C LYS A 116 2.51 22.82 15.39
N GLU A 117 3.27 23.58 14.60
CA GLU A 117 2.84 24.00 13.26
C GLU A 117 2.61 22.81 12.35
N PHE A 118 3.54 21.85 12.35
CA PHE A 118 3.44 20.63 11.57
C PHE A 118 2.17 19.84 11.93
N HIS A 119 1.88 19.69 13.22
CA HIS A 119 0.65 19.09 13.71
C HIS A 119 -0.59 19.88 13.25
N GLN A 120 -0.59 21.21 13.39
CA GLN A 120 -1.72 22.06 13.06
C GLN A 120 -2.04 22.03 11.57
N ILE A 121 -1.04 22.14 10.69
CA ILE A 121 -1.22 22.08 9.24
C ILE A 121 -1.78 20.72 8.82
N LEU A 122 -1.23 19.61 9.35
CA LEU A 122 -1.76 18.26 9.10
C LEU A 122 -3.20 18.09 9.59
N SER A 123 -3.55 18.69 10.74
CA SER A 123 -4.88 18.59 11.33
C SER A 123 -5.93 19.41 10.58
N VAL A 124 -5.61 20.65 10.20
CA VAL A 124 -6.53 21.55 9.47
C VAL A 124 -6.79 21.04 8.05
N ASN A 125 -5.80 20.40 7.43
CA ASN A 125 -5.93 19.86 6.08
C ASN A 125 -6.31 18.37 6.06
N ARG A 126 -6.92 17.84 7.13
CA ARG A 126 -7.28 16.41 7.23
C ARG A 126 -8.11 15.92 6.04
N ASP A 127 -9.16 16.66 5.68
CA ASP A 127 -10.10 16.27 4.61
C ASP A 127 -9.53 16.54 3.21
N ARG A 128 -8.55 17.45 3.08
CA ARG A 128 -7.94 17.86 1.80
C ARG A 128 -6.69 17.06 1.45
N LEU A 129 -6.03 16.52 2.47
CA LEU A 129 -4.95 15.54 2.35
C LEU A 129 -5.50 14.12 2.45
N ASP A 130 -6.81 13.96 2.26
CA ASP A 130 -7.40 12.64 2.19
C ASP A 130 -6.86 11.89 0.96
N PRO A 131 -6.90 10.57 1.00
CA PRO A 131 -6.28 9.77 -0.02
C PRO A 131 -6.97 9.88 -1.38
N GLU A 132 -8.25 10.21 -1.42
CA GLU A 132 -9.01 10.40 -2.66
C GLU A 132 -8.57 11.69 -3.38
N SER A 133 -8.45 12.79 -2.64
CA SER A 133 -8.00 14.10 -3.11
C SER A 133 -6.56 14.05 -3.63
N VAL A 134 -5.66 13.37 -2.89
CA VAL A 134 -4.26 13.21 -3.31
C VAL A 134 -4.14 12.27 -4.51
N SER A 135 -4.93 11.19 -4.57
CA SER A 135 -4.94 10.26 -5.71
C SER A 135 -5.46 10.92 -6.99
N ALA A 136 -6.56 11.67 -6.90
CA ALA A 136 -7.12 12.42 -8.03
C ALA A 136 -6.09 13.41 -8.60
N ARG A 137 -5.43 14.18 -7.74
CA ARG A 137 -4.38 15.13 -8.13
C ARG A 137 -3.14 14.47 -8.70
N SER A 138 -2.69 13.36 -8.11
CA SER A 138 -1.53 12.62 -8.63
C SER A 138 -1.78 12.12 -10.05
N SER A 139 -3.02 11.72 -10.35
CA SER A 139 -3.43 11.29 -11.69
C SER A 139 -3.40 12.46 -12.67
N LEU A 140 -3.86 13.65 -12.26
CA LEU A 140 -3.80 14.87 -13.07
C LEU A 140 -2.37 15.34 -13.35
N THR A 141 -1.48 15.30 -12.35
CA THR A 141 -0.05 15.64 -12.56
C THR A 141 0.70 14.62 -13.41
N SER A 142 0.26 13.35 -13.43
CA SER A 142 0.86 12.32 -14.29
C SER A 142 0.44 12.49 -15.75
N LEU A 143 -0.75 13.06 -16.00
CA LEU A 143 -1.21 13.42 -17.35
C LEU A 143 -0.58 14.72 -17.85
N SER A 144 -0.30 15.68 -16.96
CA SER A 144 0.38 16.94 -17.33
C SER A 144 1.90 16.80 -17.49
N SER A 145 2.50 15.65 -17.12
CA SER A 145 3.93 15.40 -17.26
C SER A 145 4.31 14.67 -18.56
N LEU A 146 3.34 14.43 -19.45
CA LEU A 146 3.61 13.98 -20.83
C LEU A 146 3.68 15.20 -21.76
N ASP A 147 4.75 15.99 -21.61
CA ASP A 147 5.20 16.87 -22.68
C ASP A 147 6.10 16.02 -23.61
N ASP A 148 5.58 15.65 -24.78
CA ASP A 148 6.41 15.33 -25.94
C ASP A 148 5.97 16.19 -27.15
N PRO A 149 6.89 16.87 -27.85
CA PRO A 149 6.58 17.89 -28.84
C PRO A 149 6.54 17.32 -30.26
N ARG A 150 5.64 17.89 -31.08
CA ARG A 150 5.54 17.80 -32.55
C ARG A 150 4.85 16.55 -33.12
N SER A 151 3.64 16.76 -33.63
CA SER A 151 3.30 16.31 -34.99
C SER A 151 2.33 17.30 -35.62
N ASP A 152 2.85 18.05 -36.56
CA ASP A 152 2.15 18.92 -37.50
C ASP A 152 1.45 18.03 -38.54
N PHE A 153 0.11 17.97 -38.54
CA PHE A 153 -0.68 17.47 -39.66
C PHE A 153 -2.04 18.19 -39.68
N GLU A 154 -2.26 18.94 -40.74
CA GLU A 154 -3.52 19.57 -41.13
C GLU A 154 -4.57 18.54 -41.58
N ASP A 155 -5.84 18.94 -41.43
CA ASP A 155 -7.07 18.56 -42.16
C ASP A 155 -7.45 17.08 -42.36
N ASP A 156 -8.63 16.68 -41.88
CA ASP A 156 -9.89 16.76 -42.65
C ASP A 156 -11.09 16.19 -41.85
N ILE A 157 -12.27 16.54 -42.33
CA ILE A 157 -13.60 16.69 -41.75
C ILE A 157 -14.36 15.36 -41.49
N GLY A 158 -15.16 15.37 -40.42
CA GLY A 158 -16.57 14.93 -40.50
C GLY A 158 -16.96 13.62 -39.83
N GLY A 159 -17.76 13.72 -38.76
CA GLY A 159 -18.51 12.58 -38.23
C GLY A 159 -19.08 12.84 -36.84
N SER A 160 -20.29 13.38 -36.79
CA SER A 160 -21.10 13.54 -35.59
C SER A 160 -21.40 12.19 -34.92
N ASP A 161 -21.21 12.10 -33.61
CA ASP A 161 -22.28 11.57 -32.77
C ASP A 161 -22.28 12.25 -31.40
N ASP A 162 -23.47 12.69 -31.03
CA ASP A 162 -23.79 13.61 -29.96
C ASP A 162 -24.13 12.77 -28.73
N GLU A 163 -23.14 12.47 -27.87
CA GLU A 163 -23.40 11.89 -26.55
C GLU A 163 -22.97 12.86 -25.44
N ILE A 164 -24.00 13.31 -24.74
CA ILE A 164 -24.06 14.41 -23.77
C ILE A 164 -23.01 14.20 -22.66
N ARG A 165 -21.90 14.94 -22.74
CA ARG A 165 -21.01 15.17 -21.59
C ARG A 165 -21.73 16.11 -20.62
N PRO A 166 -21.81 15.80 -19.31
CA PRO A 166 -22.12 16.84 -18.34
C PRO A 166 -20.93 17.80 -18.31
N GLY A 167 -21.16 18.99 -18.87
CA GLY A 167 -20.19 20.07 -18.93
C GLY A 167 -19.73 20.51 -17.55
N GLY A 168 -18.42 20.71 -17.45
CA GLY A 168 -17.84 21.98 -17.02
C GLY A 168 -18.43 22.61 -15.76
N HIS A 169 -17.93 22.17 -14.61
CA HIS A 169 -17.44 23.13 -13.64
C HIS A 169 -15.94 22.91 -13.47
N SER A 170 -15.16 23.63 -14.26
CA SER A 170 -13.84 24.11 -13.84
C SER A 170 -14.06 25.06 -12.66
N MET A 171 -14.41 24.49 -11.50
CA MET A 171 -14.17 25.16 -10.24
C MET A 171 -12.66 25.12 -10.07
N THR A 172 -12.04 26.29 -10.16
CA THR A 172 -10.70 26.54 -9.64
C THR A 172 -10.51 25.79 -8.32
N GLU A 173 -9.82 24.64 -8.33
CA GLU A 173 -9.32 24.03 -7.12
C GLU A 173 -8.39 25.07 -6.49
N SER A 174 -8.86 25.66 -5.40
CA SER A 174 -8.12 26.62 -4.59
C SER A 174 -6.68 26.10 -4.34
N PRO A 175 -5.62 26.91 -4.52
CA PRO A 175 -4.20 26.46 -4.43
C PRO A 175 -3.75 25.98 -3.03
N VAL A 176 -4.66 25.91 -2.06
CA VAL A 176 -4.43 25.62 -0.64
C VAL A 176 -3.84 24.22 -0.35
N PRO A 177 -4.15 23.13 -1.09
CA PRO A 177 -3.53 21.82 -0.84
C PRO A 177 -2.05 21.75 -1.19
N ILE A 178 -1.63 22.36 -2.31
CA ILE A 178 -0.22 22.49 -2.71
C ILE A 178 0.54 23.33 -1.68
N GLN A 179 -0.15 24.36 -1.16
CA GLN A 179 0.37 25.24 -0.14
C GLN A 179 0.74 24.49 1.15
N ALA A 180 -0.20 23.71 1.68
CA ALA A 180 0.01 22.91 2.88
C ALA A 180 1.14 21.87 2.70
N GLU A 181 1.20 21.20 1.54
CA GLU A 181 2.29 20.25 1.23
C GLU A 181 3.65 20.93 1.21
N SER A 182 3.74 22.14 0.65
CA SER A 182 4.97 22.94 0.64
C SER A 182 5.40 23.36 2.05
N ASP A 183 4.45 23.83 2.86
CA ASP A 183 4.73 24.26 4.24
C ASP A 183 5.19 23.07 5.10
N LEU A 184 4.52 21.91 4.96
CA LEU A 184 4.93 20.67 5.60
C LEU A 184 6.34 20.24 5.19
N ARG A 185 6.68 20.36 3.90
CA ARG A 185 8.02 20.06 3.40
C ARG A 185 9.07 20.97 4.03
N SER A 186 8.86 22.28 4.03
CA SER A 186 9.82 23.24 4.60
C SER A 186 10.02 23.03 6.11
N ILE A 187 8.96 22.69 6.84
CA ILE A 187 9.06 22.35 8.27
C ILE A 187 9.83 21.04 8.46
N ALA A 188 9.49 19.99 7.70
CA ALA A 188 10.14 18.69 7.79
C ALA A 188 11.63 18.78 7.47
N GLU A 189 12.01 19.47 6.38
CA GLU A 189 13.39 19.75 6.02
C GLU A 189 14.14 20.40 7.18
N CYS A 190 13.60 21.49 7.74
CA CYS A 190 14.22 22.23 8.83
C CYS A 190 14.38 21.39 10.11
N MET A 191 13.36 20.60 10.47
CA MET A 191 13.42 19.75 11.66
C MET A 191 14.43 18.60 11.47
N ILE A 192 14.45 17.97 10.30
CA ILE A 192 15.35 16.86 10.00
C ILE A 192 16.79 17.35 9.94
N SER A 193 17.05 18.49 9.28
CA SER A 193 18.41 19.07 9.23
C SER A 193 18.92 19.43 10.62
N ALA A 194 18.04 19.85 11.54
CA ALA A 194 18.37 20.16 12.93
C ALA A 194 18.52 18.92 13.84
N GLY A 195 18.31 17.70 13.32
CA GLY A 195 18.44 16.45 14.10
C GLY A 195 17.15 15.95 14.77
N TYR A 196 16.01 16.57 14.48
CA TYR A 196 14.70 16.26 15.09
C TYR A 196 13.81 15.40 14.18
N ALA A 197 14.43 14.50 13.40
CA ALA A 197 13.72 13.61 12.47
C ALA A 197 12.72 12.69 13.19
N LYS A 198 13.04 12.23 14.40
CA LYS A 198 12.18 11.32 15.18
C LYS A 198 10.90 12.00 15.63
N GLU A 199 10.99 13.25 16.07
CA GLU A 199 9.87 14.07 16.51
C GLU A 199 8.95 14.42 15.33
N CYS A 200 9.53 14.86 14.22
CA CYS A 200 8.80 15.18 12.99
C CYS A 200 8.03 13.96 12.46
N THR A 201 8.71 12.83 12.26
CA THR A 201 8.09 11.59 11.76
C THR A 201 7.07 11.01 12.74
N LYS A 202 7.25 11.18 14.06
CA LYS A 202 6.27 10.76 15.08
C LYS A 202 4.96 11.52 14.91
N ILE A 203 5.00 12.84 14.69
CA ILE A 203 3.79 13.66 14.51
C ILE A 203 3.08 13.27 13.23
N TYR A 204 3.84 13.18 12.12
CA TYR A 204 3.30 12.72 10.83
C TYR A 204 2.60 11.37 10.99
N ARG A 205 3.28 10.40 11.61
CA ARG A 205 2.78 9.05 11.83
C ARG A 205 1.48 9.03 12.61
N ILE A 206 1.38 9.76 13.73
CA ILE A 206 0.18 9.74 14.59
C ILE A 206 -1.04 10.22 13.81
N LEU A 207 -0.93 11.36 13.13
CA LEU A 207 -2.06 11.95 12.42
C LEU A 207 -2.41 11.16 11.15
N ARG A 208 -1.42 10.88 10.30
CA ARG A 208 -1.66 10.19 9.02
C ARG A 208 -2.12 8.76 9.21
N ARG A 209 -1.59 8.03 10.20
CA ARG A 209 -2.09 6.69 10.53
C ARG A 209 -3.55 6.71 10.95
N SER A 210 -3.96 7.70 11.76
CA SER A 210 -5.37 7.84 12.14
C SER A 210 -6.28 8.06 10.92
N ILE A 211 -5.83 8.84 9.93
CA ILE A 211 -6.58 9.11 8.69
C ILE A 211 -6.66 7.85 7.82
N VAL A 212 -5.55 7.11 7.67
CA VAL A 212 -5.51 5.83 6.94
C VAL A 212 -6.46 4.81 7.59
N ASP A 213 -6.39 4.68 8.92
CA ASP A 213 -7.23 3.76 9.69
C ASP A 213 -8.73 4.07 9.56
N GLU A 214 -9.09 5.35 9.67
CA GLU A 214 -10.48 5.79 9.48
C GLU A 214 -10.96 5.59 8.04
N SER A 215 -10.10 5.83 7.05
CA SER A 215 -10.42 5.64 5.64
C SER A 215 -10.66 4.16 5.33
N LEU A 216 -9.84 3.25 5.85
CA LEU A 216 -10.08 1.80 5.75
C LEU A 216 -11.40 1.40 6.41
N TYR A 217 -11.70 1.95 7.59
CA TYR A 217 -12.96 1.69 8.27
C TYR A 217 -14.16 2.15 7.42
N ARG A 218 -14.10 3.35 6.84
CA ARG A 218 -15.16 3.88 5.95
C ARG A 218 -15.33 3.05 4.66
N LEU A 219 -14.24 2.49 4.13
CA LEU A 219 -14.30 1.57 2.99
C LEU A 219 -14.92 0.20 3.36
N GLY A 220 -15.10 -0.11 4.64
CA GLY A 220 -15.64 -1.39 5.10
C GLY A 220 -14.56 -2.44 5.43
N ILE A 221 -13.29 -2.04 5.53
CA ILE A 221 -12.21 -2.90 6.02
C ILE A 221 -12.18 -2.80 7.54
N GLU A 222 -12.90 -3.72 8.17
CA GLU A 222 -13.02 -3.76 9.62
C GLU A 222 -11.77 -4.32 10.31
N ARG A 223 -11.61 -3.92 11.58
CA ARG A 223 -10.53 -4.38 12.44
C ARG A 223 -10.90 -5.71 13.10
N LEU A 224 -10.82 -6.79 12.34
CA LEU A 224 -11.09 -8.14 12.83
C LEU A 224 -9.80 -8.88 13.17
N THR A 225 -9.79 -9.56 14.31
CA THR A 225 -8.74 -10.51 14.69
C THR A 225 -9.00 -11.88 14.06
N ALA A 226 -7.95 -12.67 13.84
CA ALA A 226 -8.09 -14.03 13.31
C ALA A 226 -9.07 -14.89 14.13
N SER A 227 -9.06 -14.76 15.46
CA SER A 227 -9.99 -15.48 16.34
C SER A 227 -11.46 -15.08 16.12
N GLN A 228 -11.73 -13.79 15.89
CA GLN A 228 -13.08 -13.32 15.58
C GLN A 228 -13.56 -13.86 14.23
N VAL A 229 -12.69 -13.86 13.21
CA VAL A 229 -13.00 -14.42 11.89
C VAL A 229 -13.28 -15.92 11.98
N HIS A 230 -12.46 -16.67 12.72
CA HIS A 230 -12.60 -18.13 12.86
C HIS A 230 -13.84 -18.56 13.64
N LYS A 231 -14.37 -17.71 14.52
CA LYS A 231 -15.59 -17.95 15.30
C LYS A 231 -16.86 -17.49 14.57
N MET A 232 -16.72 -16.78 13.45
CA MET A 232 -17.84 -16.21 12.71
C MET A 232 -18.55 -17.29 11.89
N ASP A 233 -19.88 -17.19 11.83
CA ASP A 233 -20.65 -18.00 10.90
C ASP A 233 -20.36 -17.61 9.45
N TRP A 234 -20.48 -18.57 8.53
CA TRP A 234 -20.18 -18.33 7.12
C TRP A 234 -21.06 -17.26 6.50
N ASP A 235 -22.36 -17.20 6.81
CA ASP A 235 -23.26 -16.28 6.13
C ASP A 235 -22.90 -14.83 6.44
N LEU A 236 -22.51 -14.55 7.69
CA LEU A 236 -21.99 -13.25 8.09
C LEU A 236 -20.61 -12.98 7.48
N LEU A 237 -19.74 -13.99 7.47
CA LEU A 237 -18.39 -13.86 6.91
C LEU A 237 -18.43 -13.55 5.41
N GLU A 238 -19.36 -14.16 4.66
CA GLU A 238 -19.54 -13.92 3.23
C GLU A 238 -19.92 -12.46 2.95
N ILE A 239 -20.80 -11.86 3.75
CA ILE A 239 -21.13 -10.43 3.64
C ILE A 239 -19.87 -9.58 3.82
N ARG A 240 -19.02 -9.91 4.81
CA ARG A 240 -17.76 -9.20 5.05
C ARG A 240 -16.78 -9.36 3.90
N VAL A 241 -16.64 -10.57 3.35
CA VAL A 241 -15.79 -10.84 2.19
C VAL A 241 -16.25 -10.03 0.98
N ARG A 242 -17.56 -9.99 0.71
CA ARG A 242 -18.14 -9.23 -0.40
C ARG A 242 -17.92 -7.72 -0.27
N SER A 243 -17.96 -7.19 0.95
CA SER A 243 -17.61 -5.78 1.21
C SER A 243 -16.10 -5.53 1.10
N TRP A 244 -15.28 -6.48 1.55
CA TRP A 244 -13.83 -6.37 1.57
C TRP A 244 -13.22 -6.35 0.15
N ILE A 245 -13.77 -7.11 -0.80
CA ILE A 245 -13.24 -7.19 -2.17
C ILE A 245 -13.13 -5.80 -2.83
N PRO A 246 -14.22 -5.03 -3.06
CA PRO A 246 -14.10 -3.71 -3.68
C PRO A 246 -13.31 -2.73 -2.80
N ALA A 247 -13.46 -2.83 -1.47
CA ALA A 247 -12.74 -1.97 -0.52
C ALA A 247 -11.22 -2.15 -0.61
N SER A 248 -10.74 -3.39 -0.76
CA SER A 248 -9.32 -3.71 -0.89
C SER A 248 -8.72 -3.14 -2.17
N LYS A 249 -9.45 -3.23 -3.30
CA LYS A 249 -9.04 -2.64 -4.58
C LYS A 249 -8.90 -1.12 -4.45
N THR A 250 -9.89 -0.45 -3.86
CA THR A 250 -9.82 0.99 -3.61
C THR A 250 -8.67 1.33 -2.67
N ALA A 251 -8.50 0.59 -1.57
CA ALA A 251 -7.42 0.85 -0.62
C ALA A 251 -6.02 0.77 -1.26
N LEU A 252 -5.79 -0.19 -2.16
CA LEU A 252 -4.53 -0.34 -2.88
C LEU A 252 -4.31 0.77 -3.90
N ARG A 253 -5.30 1.03 -4.77
CA ARG A 253 -5.15 1.95 -5.90
C ARG A 253 -5.15 3.42 -5.49
N THR A 254 -5.91 3.76 -4.45
CA THR A 254 -6.07 5.15 -4.00
C THR A 254 -5.37 5.38 -2.68
N LEU A 255 -5.78 4.69 -1.61
CA LEU A 255 -5.37 5.04 -0.25
C LEU A 255 -3.87 4.92 0.00
N PHE A 256 -3.30 3.75 -0.20
CA PHE A 256 -1.89 3.52 0.09
C PHE A 256 -0.97 4.24 -0.92
N ARG A 257 -1.40 4.32 -2.18
CA ARG A 257 -0.69 5.07 -3.22
C ARG A 257 -0.65 6.57 -2.91
N ALA A 258 -1.77 7.15 -2.49
CA ALA A 258 -1.85 8.56 -2.11
C ALA A 258 -0.99 8.87 -0.89
N GLU A 259 -1.02 8.02 0.14
CA GLU A 259 -0.18 8.20 1.32
C GLU A 259 1.31 8.10 0.96
N ARG A 260 1.67 7.20 0.03
CA ARG A 260 3.02 7.09 -0.51
C ARG A 260 3.47 8.40 -1.15
N VAL A 261 2.67 8.93 -2.06
CA VAL A 261 2.94 10.20 -2.77
C VAL A 261 3.05 11.36 -1.78
N LEU A 262 2.16 11.45 -0.80
CA LEU A 262 2.20 12.52 0.21
C LEU A 262 3.45 12.43 1.07
N CYS A 263 3.80 11.23 1.54
CA CYS A 263 5.02 10.99 2.31
C CYS A 263 6.26 11.38 1.50
N ASP A 264 6.30 11.04 0.21
CA ASP A 264 7.40 11.38 -0.69
C ASP A 264 7.51 12.90 -0.91
N ARG A 265 6.38 13.62 -0.97
CA ARG A 265 6.37 15.07 -1.13
C ARG A 265 6.74 15.81 0.14
N VAL A 266 6.28 15.37 1.31
CA VAL A 266 6.58 16.01 2.61
C VAL A 266 8.04 15.77 3.01
N PHE A 267 8.58 14.58 2.73
CA PHE A 267 9.95 14.19 3.07
C PHE A 267 10.89 14.16 1.87
N ALA A 268 10.65 15.04 0.88
CA ALA A 268 11.40 15.09 -0.38
C ALA A 268 12.90 15.31 -0.17
N ASP A 269 13.28 16.14 0.80
CA ASP A 269 14.67 16.48 1.12
C ASP A 269 15.28 15.60 2.22
N ALA A 270 14.48 14.69 2.78
CA ALA A 270 14.95 13.75 3.80
C ALA A 270 15.72 12.58 3.18
N PRO A 271 16.67 11.96 3.90
CA PRO A 271 17.27 10.71 3.48
C PRO A 271 16.21 9.66 3.18
N LYS A 272 16.39 8.89 2.10
CA LYS A 272 15.42 7.90 1.64
C LYS A 272 14.95 6.96 2.75
N LEU A 273 15.87 6.50 3.61
CA LEU A 273 15.55 5.65 4.76
C LEU A 273 14.49 6.24 5.71
N VAL A 274 14.50 7.57 5.93
CA VAL A 274 13.53 8.25 6.81
C VAL A 274 12.14 8.23 6.17
N ARG A 275 12.06 8.54 4.87
CA ARG A 275 10.82 8.55 4.08
C ARG A 275 10.19 7.15 4.03
N GLU A 276 10.99 6.14 3.70
CA GLU A 276 10.54 4.74 3.61
C GLU A 276 10.10 4.18 4.98
N SER A 277 10.81 4.55 6.05
CA SER A 277 10.42 4.18 7.40
C SER A 277 9.14 4.89 7.85
N CYS A 278 8.96 6.16 7.48
CA CYS A 278 7.77 6.94 7.82
C CYS A 278 6.53 6.40 7.12
N PHE A 279 6.61 6.16 5.80
CA PHE A 279 5.53 5.53 5.03
C PHE A 279 5.16 4.15 5.61
N ALA A 280 6.14 3.28 5.86
CA ALA A 280 5.89 1.97 6.44
C ALA A 280 5.23 2.07 7.84
N ALA A 281 5.61 3.06 8.66
CA ALA A 281 5.02 3.25 9.98
C ALA A 281 3.56 3.74 9.95
N VAL A 282 3.14 4.36 8.85
CA VAL A 282 1.76 4.81 8.60
C VAL A 282 0.92 3.71 7.96
N SER A 283 1.40 3.14 6.86
CA SER A 283 0.60 2.26 5.99
C SER A 283 0.88 0.76 6.18
N GLY A 284 2.03 0.39 6.76
CA GLY A 284 2.48 -1.00 6.81
C GLY A 284 1.56 -1.92 7.62
N GLU A 285 1.24 -1.55 8.86
CA GLU A 285 0.34 -2.35 9.70
C GLU A 285 -1.11 -2.37 9.19
N PRO A 286 -1.72 -1.24 8.77
CA PRO A 286 -3.05 -1.26 8.17
C PRO A 286 -3.15 -2.13 6.91
N ALA A 287 -2.15 -2.06 6.01
CA ALA A 287 -2.10 -2.92 4.82
C ALA A 287 -1.90 -4.40 5.19
N THR A 288 -1.02 -4.69 6.13
CA THR A 288 -0.81 -6.06 6.66
C THR A 288 -2.12 -6.64 7.18
N ARG A 289 -2.84 -5.88 8.01
CA ARG A 289 -4.12 -6.31 8.59
C ARG A 289 -5.18 -6.61 7.54
N MET A 290 -5.24 -5.80 6.48
CA MET A 290 -6.13 -6.03 5.35
C MET A 290 -5.87 -7.39 4.69
N PHE A 291 -4.61 -7.76 4.46
CA PHE A 291 -4.25 -9.07 3.91
C PHE A 291 -4.41 -10.23 4.91
N SER A 292 -4.12 -10.00 6.20
CA SER A 292 -4.35 -10.99 7.26
C SER A 292 -5.82 -11.39 7.41
N PHE A 293 -6.76 -10.52 7.03
CA PHE A 293 -8.18 -10.88 6.96
C PHE A 293 -8.42 -11.99 5.92
N ALA A 294 -7.86 -11.86 4.72
CA ALA A 294 -7.96 -12.86 3.67
C ALA A 294 -7.34 -14.21 4.08
N GLU A 295 -6.17 -14.16 4.72
CA GLU A 295 -5.53 -15.33 5.31
C GLU A 295 -6.41 -16.01 6.38
N SER A 296 -7.04 -15.22 7.24
CA SER A 296 -7.94 -15.72 8.30
C SER A 296 -9.20 -16.38 7.69
N VAL A 297 -9.79 -15.78 6.66
CA VAL A 297 -10.93 -16.33 5.91
C VAL A 297 -10.56 -17.67 5.27
N ALA A 298 -9.39 -17.74 4.65
CA ALA A 298 -8.88 -18.95 4.01
C ALA A 298 -8.61 -20.08 5.02
N THR A 299 -8.13 -19.76 6.22
CA THR A 299 -7.79 -20.74 7.27
C THR A 299 -8.93 -21.08 8.24
N SER A 300 -10.08 -20.43 8.11
CA SER A 300 -11.26 -20.70 8.93
C SER A 300 -11.72 -22.16 8.85
N LYS A 301 -12.24 -22.67 9.98
CA LYS A 301 -12.59 -24.09 10.21
C LYS A 301 -13.87 -24.57 9.52
N PHE A 302 -14.63 -23.69 8.88
CA PHE A 302 -15.85 -24.11 8.20
C PHE A 302 -15.50 -25.04 7.03
N LYS A 303 -16.42 -25.98 6.73
CA LYS A 303 -16.25 -26.91 5.62
C LYS A 303 -16.07 -26.15 4.32
N LYS A 304 -14.97 -26.41 3.62
CA LYS A 304 -14.64 -25.84 2.31
C LYS A 304 -15.52 -26.53 1.26
N SER A 305 -16.72 -26.00 1.05
CA SER A 305 -17.65 -26.54 0.05
C SER A 305 -17.37 -25.92 -1.33
N PRO A 306 -17.88 -26.53 -2.41
CA PRO A 306 -17.76 -25.99 -3.75
C PRO A 306 -18.37 -24.58 -3.86
N GLU A 307 -19.52 -24.33 -3.24
CA GLU A 307 -20.23 -23.05 -3.30
C GLU A 307 -19.39 -21.90 -2.70
N LYS A 308 -18.66 -22.18 -1.62
CA LYS A 308 -17.82 -21.20 -0.93
C LYS A 308 -16.54 -20.87 -1.71
N MET A 309 -16.14 -21.74 -2.65
CA MET A 309 -14.91 -21.58 -3.44
C MET A 309 -14.89 -20.28 -4.22
N PHE A 310 -16.02 -19.86 -4.79
CA PHE A 310 -16.11 -18.64 -5.58
C PHE A 310 -15.71 -17.39 -4.77
N ARG A 311 -16.05 -17.34 -3.48
CA ARG A 311 -15.63 -16.22 -2.62
C ARG A 311 -14.13 -16.22 -2.35
N PHE A 312 -13.49 -17.39 -2.26
CA PHE A 312 -12.03 -17.46 -2.16
C PHE A 312 -11.36 -17.03 -3.46
N LEU A 313 -11.92 -17.44 -4.61
CA LEU A 313 -11.44 -17.01 -5.94
C LEU A 313 -11.53 -15.50 -6.10
N ASP A 314 -12.66 -14.89 -5.76
CA ASP A 314 -12.82 -13.43 -5.85
C ASP A 314 -11.80 -12.68 -4.97
N MET A 315 -11.51 -13.20 -3.77
CA MET A 315 -10.47 -12.63 -2.90
C MET A 315 -9.07 -12.81 -3.47
N TYR A 316 -8.80 -13.98 -4.07
CA TYR A 316 -7.52 -14.28 -4.70
C TYR A 316 -7.27 -13.30 -5.85
N GLU A 317 -8.22 -13.16 -6.78
CA GLU A 317 -8.18 -12.20 -7.89
C GLU A 317 -8.00 -10.77 -7.39
N SER A 318 -8.73 -10.37 -6.34
CA SER A 318 -8.61 -9.03 -5.77
C SER A 318 -7.18 -8.67 -5.36
N ILE A 319 -6.40 -9.65 -4.89
CA ILE A 319 -5.00 -9.47 -4.50
C ILE A 319 -4.07 -9.66 -5.72
N SER A 320 -4.24 -10.71 -6.52
CA SER A 320 -3.35 -11.04 -7.63
C SER A 320 -3.40 -9.99 -8.74
N ASP A 321 -4.58 -9.46 -9.05
CA ASP A 321 -4.77 -8.43 -10.09
C ASP A 321 -4.04 -7.13 -9.77
N HIS A 322 -3.75 -6.89 -8.48
CA HIS A 322 -3.07 -5.68 -7.99
C HIS A 322 -1.67 -6.01 -7.45
N TRP A 323 -1.10 -7.15 -7.84
CA TRP A 323 0.21 -7.57 -7.33
C TRP A 323 1.32 -6.58 -7.66
N GLU A 324 1.32 -6.03 -8.89
CA GLU A 324 2.31 -5.02 -9.30
C GLU A 324 2.19 -3.73 -8.47
N ASP A 325 0.97 -3.26 -8.21
CA ASP A 325 0.72 -2.09 -7.36
C ASP A 325 1.20 -2.32 -5.92
N ILE A 326 1.01 -3.53 -5.39
CA ILE A 326 1.51 -3.93 -4.07
C ILE A 326 3.04 -3.90 -4.07
N GLN A 327 3.68 -4.45 -5.11
CA GLN A 327 5.14 -4.47 -5.23
C GLN A 327 5.72 -3.07 -5.36
N SER A 328 5.13 -2.19 -6.17
CA SER A 328 5.62 -0.84 -6.37
C SER A 328 5.44 0.03 -5.13
N THR A 329 4.26 -0.05 -4.50
CA THR A 329 3.89 0.77 -3.33
C THR A 329 4.67 0.36 -2.08
N PHE A 330 4.91 -0.93 -1.89
CA PHE A 330 5.61 -1.50 -0.73
C PHE A 330 6.96 -2.13 -1.11
N SER A 331 7.68 -1.48 -2.02
CA SER A 331 8.95 -1.97 -2.60
C SER A 331 10.11 -2.06 -1.60
N TYR A 332 10.08 -1.26 -0.53
CA TYR A 332 11.17 -1.17 0.44
C TYR A 332 11.12 -2.23 1.55
N GLU A 333 12.28 -2.50 2.14
CA GLU A 333 12.43 -3.47 3.22
C GLU A 333 11.64 -3.09 4.47
N SER A 334 11.49 -1.79 4.76
CA SER A 334 10.66 -1.31 5.87
C SER A 334 9.19 -1.74 5.76
N SER A 335 8.72 -2.05 4.55
CA SER A 335 7.37 -2.53 4.25
C SER A 335 7.31 -3.98 3.74
N SER A 336 8.40 -4.75 3.83
CA SER A 336 8.46 -6.13 3.30
C SER A 336 7.40 -7.06 3.90
N ALA A 337 7.01 -6.82 5.17
CA ALA A 337 5.92 -7.52 5.85
C ALA A 337 4.60 -7.49 5.07
N VAL A 338 4.28 -6.37 4.40
CA VAL A 338 3.03 -6.24 3.62
C VAL A 338 3.04 -7.21 2.44
N ARG A 339 4.14 -7.26 1.69
CA ARG A 339 4.31 -8.20 0.56
C ARG A 339 4.27 -9.65 1.04
N SER A 340 4.94 -9.95 2.16
CA SER A 340 4.91 -11.28 2.78
C SER A 340 3.49 -11.73 3.15
N HIS A 341 2.70 -10.85 3.78
CA HIS A 341 1.31 -11.16 4.13
C HIS A 341 0.39 -11.26 2.90
N ALA A 342 0.59 -10.43 1.87
CA ALA A 342 -0.14 -10.57 0.61
C ALA A 342 0.15 -11.92 -0.06
N THR A 343 1.42 -12.35 -0.10
CA THR A 343 1.81 -13.68 -0.59
C THR A 343 1.23 -14.80 0.27
N SER A 344 1.29 -14.69 1.60
CA SER A 344 0.70 -15.69 2.51
C SER A 344 -0.81 -15.82 2.26
N ALA A 345 -1.52 -14.70 2.10
CA ALA A 345 -2.95 -14.70 1.80
C ALA A 345 -3.25 -15.42 0.47
N LEU A 346 -2.51 -15.12 -0.61
CA LEU A 346 -2.66 -15.81 -1.90
C LEU A 346 -2.44 -17.32 -1.77
N LEU A 347 -1.38 -17.74 -1.07
CA LEU A 347 -1.07 -19.16 -0.85
C LEU A 347 -2.16 -19.88 -0.06
N LYS A 348 -2.69 -19.24 0.99
CA LYS A 348 -3.76 -19.82 1.82
C LYS A 348 -5.10 -19.86 1.10
N LEU A 349 -5.42 -18.83 0.31
CA LEU A 349 -6.59 -18.85 -0.56
C LEU A 349 -6.48 -19.98 -1.60
N ALA A 350 -5.32 -20.12 -2.25
CA ALA A 350 -5.04 -21.21 -3.19
C ALA A 350 -5.21 -22.59 -2.52
N GLU A 351 -4.70 -22.78 -1.30
CA GLU A 351 -4.89 -24.00 -0.51
C GLU A 351 -6.38 -24.29 -0.24
N ALA A 352 -7.16 -23.27 0.16
CA ALA A 352 -8.60 -23.40 0.40
C ALA A 352 -9.36 -23.75 -0.89
N ILE A 353 -8.99 -23.16 -2.03
CA ILE A 353 -9.57 -23.43 -3.36
C ILE A 353 -9.30 -24.87 -3.79
N ARG A 354 -8.06 -25.36 -3.64
CA ARG A 354 -7.69 -26.76 -3.92
C ARG A 354 -8.44 -27.75 -3.01
N SER A 355 -8.63 -27.37 -1.74
CA SER A 355 -9.43 -28.16 -0.79
C SER A 355 -10.90 -28.23 -1.21
N SER A 356 -11.52 -27.12 -1.64
CA SER A 356 -12.88 -27.10 -2.18
C SER A 356 -13.03 -27.97 -3.44
N LEU A 357 -12.05 -27.98 -4.34
CA LEU A 357 -12.05 -28.86 -5.53
C LEU A 357 -11.99 -30.35 -5.15
N SER A 358 -11.23 -30.68 -4.09
CA SER A 358 -11.14 -32.06 -3.57
C SER A 358 -12.44 -32.48 -2.86
N GLU A 359 -13.12 -31.54 -2.19
CA GLU A 359 -14.42 -31.79 -1.58
C GLU A 359 -15.51 -31.97 -2.64
N LEU A 360 -15.47 -31.23 -3.76
CA LEU A 360 -16.37 -31.45 -4.90
C LEU A 360 -16.23 -32.87 -5.43
N GLU A 361 -15.00 -33.31 -5.69
CA GLU A 361 -14.72 -34.67 -6.15
C GLU A 361 -15.27 -35.71 -5.16
N SER A 362 -14.99 -35.53 -3.87
CA SER A 362 -15.49 -36.39 -2.81
C SER A 362 -17.03 -36.42 -2.75
N ALA A 363 -17.68 -35.27 -2.93
CA ALA A 363 -19.14 -35.16 -2.92
C ALA A 363 -19.77 -35.93 -4.11
N ILE A 364 -19.16 -35.86 -5.30
CA ILE A 364 -19.60 -36.63 -6.47
C ILE A 364 -19.47 -38.13 -6.20
N GLN A 365 -18.32 -38.59 -5.71
CA GLN A 365 -18.08 -40.01 -5.45
C GLN A 365 -19.01 -40.57 -4.37
N LYS A 366 -19.23 -39.81 -3.30
CA LYS A 366 -20.05 -40.20 -2.14
C LYS A 366 -21.55 -40.02 -2.36
N ASP A 367 -22.00 -39.49 -3.49
CA ASP A 367 -23.42 -39.33 -3.75
C ASP A 367 -24.15 -40.69 -3.66
N THR A 368 -25.11 -40.81 -2.75
CA THR A 368 -25.84 -42.07 -2.49
C THR A 368 -27.25 -42.06 -3.06
N SER A 369 -27.60 -41.10 -3.92
CA SER A 369 -28.97 -40.96 -4.41
C SER A 369 -29.39 -42.22 -5.18
N LYS A 370 -30.34 -42.97 -4.65
CA LYS A 370 -30.85 -44.24 -5.24
C LYS A 370 -31.98 -44.05 -6.25
N SER A 371 -32.36 -42.80 -6.53
CA SER A 371 -33.47 -42.53 -7.43
C SER A 371 -33.03 -42.68 -8.88
N THR A 372 -33.61 -43.65 -9.59
CA THR A 372 -33.60 -43.66 -11.05
C THR A 372 -34.44 -42.49 -11.57
N VAL A 373 -33.97 -41.81 -12.60
CA VAL A 373 -34.71 -40.71 -13.23
C VAL A 373 -35.74 -41.35 -14.16
N PRO A 374 -37.05 -41.08 -13.98
CA PRO A 374 -38.07 -41.61 -14.88
C PRO A 374 -37.75 -41.29 -16.34
N GLY A 375 -37.87 -42.29 -17.22
CA GLY A 375 -37.57 -42.13 -18.65
C GLY A 375 -36.08 -41.98 -19.01
N GLY A 376 -35.15 -42.16 -18.06
CA GLY A 376 -33.72 -42.06 -18.34
C GLY A 376 -33.26 -40.63 -18.67
N GLY A 377 -33.90 -39.62 -18.06
CA GLY A 377 -33.56 -38.21 -18.27
C GLY A 377 -32.26 -37.75 -17.60
N PHE A 378 -32.03 -36.45 -17.60
CA PHE A 378 -30.85 -35.83 -16.98
C PHE A 378 -30.84 -36.02 -15.46
N HIS A 379 -29.71 -36.49 -14.92
CA HIS A 379 -29.51 -36.63 -13.49
C HIS A 379 -29.20 -35.26 -12.85
N PRO A 380 -29.80 -34.92 -11.69
CA PRO A 380 -29.53 -33.65 -10.99
C PRO A 380 -28.03 -33.40 -10.73
N LEU A 381 -27.29 -34.44 -10.34
CA LEU A 381 -25.83 -34.41 -10.19
C LEU A 381 -25.10 -33.93 -11.45
N THR A 382 -25.49 -34.41 -12.64
CA THR A 382 -24.90 -33.97 -13.92
C THR A 382 -25.12 -32.47 -14.12
N ARG A 383 -26.36 -31.99 -13.89
CA ARG A 383 -26.67 -30.57 -14.01
C ARG A 383 -25.86 -29.72 -13.03
N TYR A 384 -25.75 -30.16 -11.78
CA TYR A 384 -24.99 -29.47 -10.74
C TYR A 384 -23.51 -29.35 -11.11
N VAL A 385 -22.84 -30.47 -11.43
CA VAL A 385 -21.40 -30.48 -11.73
C VAL A 385 -21.10 -29.69 -13.01
N MET A 386 -21.88 -29.86 -14.07
CA MET A 386 -21.62 -29.15 -15.32
C MET A 386 -21.85 -27.64 -15.18
N ASN A 387 -22.88 -27.20 -14.44
CA ASN A 387 -23.09 -25.79 -14.15
C ASN A 387 -21.94 -25.22 -13.30
N TYR A 388 -21.48 -25.98 -12.31
CA TYR A 388 -20.36 -25.58 -11.46
C TYR A 388 -19.08 -25.37 -12.27
N LEU A 389 -18.74 -26.33 -13.15
CA LEU A 389 -17.59 -26.21 -14.05
C LEU A 389 -17.73 -25.04 -15.03
N ALA A 390 -18.94 -24.74 -15.48
CA ALA A 390 -19.19 -23.59 -16.33
C ALA A 390 -18.93 -22.25 -15.61
N PHE A 391 -19.30 -22.13 -14.33
CA PHE A 391 -18.97 -20.95 -13.53
C PHE A 391 -17.47 -20.86 -13.22
N LEU A 392 -16.79 -21.99 -12.99
CA LEU A 392 -15.33 -21.99 -12.83
C LEU A 392 -14.58 -21.52 -14.09
N ALA A 393 -15.20 -21.60 -15.26
CA ALA A 393 -14.59 -21.15 -16.52
C ALA A 393 -14.27 -19.66 -16.53
N ASP A 394 -15.07 -18.86 -15.80
CA ASP A 394 -14.85 -17.41 -15.67
C ASP A 394 -13.53 -17.11 -14.91
N TYR A 395 -13.06 -18.04 -14.08
CA TYR A 395 -11.84 -17.94 -13.27
C TYR A 395 -10.65 -18.70 -13.86
N SER A 396 -10.68 -19.00 -15.17
CA SER A 396 -9.68 -19.83 -15.85
C SER A 396 -8.24 -19.35 -15.66
N GLY A 397 -8.01 -18.03 -15.71
CA GLY A 397 -6.68 -17.45 -15.50
C GLY A 397 -6.12 -17.76 -14.10
N SER A 398 -6.82 -17.33 -13.06
CA SER A 398 -6.38 -17.54 -11.67
C SER A 398 -6.32 -19.02 -11.28
N LEU A 399 -7.22 -19.85 -11.81
CA LEU A 399 -7.17 -21.29 -11.59
C LEU A 399 -5.95 -21.94 -12.25
N GLY A 400 -5.51 -21.46 -13.41
CA GLY A 400 -4.27 -21.89 -14.05
C GLY A 400 -3.07 -21.68 -13.14
N ASP A 401 -2.94 -20.47 -12.58
CA ASP A 401 -1.87 -20.12 -11.64
C ASP A 401 -1.94 -20.95 -10.34
N ILE A 402 -3.14 -21.10 -9.77
CA ILE A 402 -3.36 -21.90 -8.56
C ILE A 402 -3.04 -23.38 -8.80
N LEU A 403 -3.29 -23.93 -9.99
CA LEU A 403 -3.09 -25.35 -10.25
C LEU A 403 -1.69 -25.69 -10.81
N ALA A 404 -0.91 -24.69 -11.22
CA ALA A 404 0.44 -24.87 -11.76
C ALA A 404 1.34 -25.76 -10.89
N ASP A 405 1.35 -25.50 -9.58
CA ASP A 405 2.18 -26.22 -8.60
C ASP A 405 1.49 -27.45 -7.98
N TYR A 406 0.28 -27.78 -8.43
CA TYR A 406 -0.52 -28.87 -7.89
C TYR A 406 -1.03 -29.82 -8.99
N PRO A 407 -0.11 -30.51 -9.69
CA PRO A 407 -0.47 -31.45 -10.74
C PRO A 407 -1.28 -32.61 -10.16
N ILE A 408 -2.22 -33.12 -10.94
CA ILE A 408 -3.01 -34.28 -10.54
C ILE A 408 -2.07 -35.49 -10.47
N GLN A 409 -1.93 -36.04 -9.26
CA GLN A 409 -1.23 -37.30 -9.02
C GLN A 409 -2.13 -38.46 -9.49
N VAL A 410 -2.23 -38.63 -10.81
CA VAL A 410 -3.04 -39.68 -11.42
C VAL A 410 -2.36 -41.04 -11.19
N ARG A 411 -2.95 -41.91 -10.36
CA ARG A 411 -2.45 -43.29 -10.12
C ARG A 411 -2.69 -44.26 -11.29
N ALA A 412 -3.51 -43.90 -12.29
CA ALA A 412 -3.79 -44.74 -13.46
C ALA A 412 -4.13 -43.87 -14.69
N PRO A 413 -3.57 -44.13 -15.88
CA PRO A 413 -3.71 -43.24 -17.03
C PRO A 413 -5.19 -42.98 -17.34
N LEU A 414 -5.55 -41.70 -17.45
CA LEU A 414 -6.85 -41.25 -17.95
C LEU A 414 -7.10 -41.87 -19.33
N PRO A 415 -8.34 -42.28 -19.68
CA PRO A 415 -8.64 -42.80 -21.01
C PRO A 415 -8.25 -41.77 -22.10
N GLU A 416 -7.50 -42.21 -23.10
CA GLU A 416 -6.97 -41.35 -24.19
C GLU A 416 -8.06 -40.52 -24.89
N SER A 417 -9.29 -41.03 -24.96
CA SER A 417 -10.44 -40.34 -25.56
C SER A 417 -10.87 -39.05 -24.84
N VAL A 418 -10.56 -38.92 -23.55
CA VAL A 418 -10.80 -37.69 -22.77
C VAL A 418 -9.67 -36.69 -23.01
N LEU A 419 -8.43 -37.17 -23.11
CA LEU A 419 -7.20 -36.39 -23.32
C LEU A 419 -7.07 -35.80 -24.73
N HIS A 420 -7.50 -36.50 -25.77
CA HIS A 420 -7.38 -36.03 -27.17
C HIS A 420 -8.17 -34.75 -27.50
N SER A 421 -9.06 -34.30 -26.61
CA SER A 421 -9.74 -33.00 -26.76
C SER A 421 -8.89 -31.83 -26.26
N ALA A 422 -7.88 -32.11 -25.42
CA ALA A 422 -7.14 -31.12 -24.64
C ALA A 422 -5.76 -30.78 -25.21
N THR A 423 -5.20 -31.65 -26.06
CA THR A 423 -3.80 -31.59 -26.49
C THR A 423 -3.58 -31.07 -27.92
N SER A 424 -4.62 -30.55 -28.59
CA SER A 424 -4.53 -30.14 -30.00
C SER A 424 -3.90 -28.76 -30.27
N SER A 425 -3.30 -28.11 -29.28
CA SER A 425 -2.60 -26.82 -29.47
C SER A 425 -1.48 -26.66 -28.44
N PRO A 426 -0.33 -26.06 -28.78
CA PRO A 426 0.71 -25.75 -27.81
C PRO A 426 0.23 -24.59 -26.92
N THR A 427 -0.60 -24.88 -25.92
CA THR A 427 -1.00 -23.93 -24.89
C THR A 427 0.01 -23.95 -23.73
N ASN A 428 0.20 -22.79 -23.10
CA ASN A 428 1.06 -22.64 -21.91
C ASN A 428 0.71 -23.70 -20.85
N GLY A 429 1.71 -24.23 -20.12
CA GLY A 429 1.51 -25.35 -19.16
C GLY A 429 0.44 -25.12 -18.07
N TYR A 430 0.03 -23.87 -17.84
CA TYR A 430 -1.08 -23.49 -16.95
C TYR A 430 -2.45 -23.99 -17.45
N ASP A 431 -2.71 -23.90 -18.76
CA ASP A 431 -3.99 -24.33 -19.37
C ASP A 431 -4.14 -25.86 -19.38
N GLU A 432 -3.01 -26.59 -19.45
CA GLU A 432 -2.99 -28.04 -19.46
C GLU A 432 -3.41 -28.63 -18.10
N ASN A 433 -2.88 -28.10 -16.99
CA ASN A 433 -3.23 -28.55 -15.64
C ASN A 433 -4.71 -28.29 -15.29
N LEU A 434 -5.22 -27.12 -15.65
CA LEU A 434 -6.63 -26.77 -15.46
C LEU A 434 -7.53 -27.69 -16.31
N SER A 435 -7.20 -27.87 -17.58
CA SER A 435 -7.90 -28.78 -18.49
C SER A 435 -7.94 -30.21 -17.95
N MET A 436 -6.80 -30.69 -17.43
CA MET A 436 -6.70 -32.02 -16.83
C MET A 436 -7.58 -32.13 -15.59
N ARG A 437 -7.66 -31.08 -14.75
CA ARG A 437 -8.50 -31.07 -13.54
C ARG A 437 -9.98 -31.10 -13.89
N VAL A 438 -10.39 -30.32 -14.89
CA VAL A 438 -11.78 -30.33 -15.37
C VAL A 438 -12.12 -31.70 -15.98
N ALA A 439 -11.24 -32.26 -16.81
CA ALA A 439 -11.40 -33.59 -17.40
C ALA A 439 -11.53 -34.68 -16.32
N TRP A 440 -10.72 -34.62 -15.27
CA TRP A 440 -10.81 -35.54 -14.13
C TRP A 440 -12.16 -35.45 -13.41
N ILE A 441 -12.64 -34.25 -13.10
CA ILE A 441 -13.95 -34.06 -12.44
C ILE A 441 -15.08 -34.62 -13.31
N ILE A 442 -15.02 -34.40 -14.63
CA ILE A 442 -15.99 -34.96 -15.58
C ILE A 442 -15.91 -36.50 -15.55
N LEU A 443 -14.71 -37.09 -15.58
CA LEU A 443 -14.57 -38.53 -15.50
C LEU A 443 -15.16 -39.11 -14.21
N VAL A 444 -14.89 -38.48 -13.06
CA VAL A 444 -15.45 -38.89 -11.76
C VAL A 444 -16.98 -38.85 -11.79
N LEU A 445 -17.57 -37.83 -12.40
CA LEU A 445 -19.01 -37.75 -12.63
C LEU A 445 -19.51 -38.90 -13.51
N LEU A 446 -18.83 -39.19 -14.63
CA LEU A 446 -19.23 -40.26 -15.56
C LEU A 446 -19.17 -41.63 -14.90
N CYS A 447 -18.10 -41.96 -14.19
CA CYS A 447 -17.99 -43.21 -13.42
C CYS A 447 -19.11 -43.33 -12.39
N LYS A 448 -19.52 -42.22 -11.77
CA LYS A 448 -20.62 -42.22 -10.82
C LYS A 448 -21.98 -42.47 -11.50
N LEU A 449 -22.20 -41.90 -12.67
CA LEU A 449 -23.41 -42.11 -13.45
C LEU A 449 -23.51 -43.54 -14.00
N ASP A 450 -22.38 -44.15 -14.35
CA ASP A 450 -22.30 -45.55 -14.79
C ASP A 450 -22.81 -46.51 -13.70
N GLY A 451 -22.30 -46.40 -12.48
CA GLY A 451 -22.82 -47.18 -11.35
C GLY A 451 -24.29 -46.88 -11.00
N LYS A 452 -24.83 -45.72 -11.40
CA LYS A 452 -26.27 -45.43 -11.27
C LYS A 452 -27.11 -46.02 -12.41
N ALA A 453 -26.53 -46.18 -13.60
CA ALA A 453 -27.19 -46.79 -14.74
C ALA A 453 -27.52 -48.28 -14.45
N GLU A 454 -26.68 -48.96 -13.66
CA GLU A 454 -26.92 -50.33 -13.19
C GLU A 454 -28.21 -50.49 -12.34
N MET A 455 -28.74 -49.41 -11.77
CA MET A 455 -29.98 -49.46 -10.98
C MET A 455 -31.25 -49.53 -11.84
N TYR A 456 -31.16 -49.35 -13.15
CA TYR A 456 -32.31 -49.50 -14.05
C TYR A 456 -32.56 -50.97 -14.39
N LYS A 457 -33.80 -51.43 -14.22
CA LYS A 457 -34.21 -52.78 -14.59
C LYS A 457 -34.18 -53.04 -16.10
N ASN A 458 -34.42 -52.00 -16.91
CA ASN A 458 -34.42 -52.08 -18.36
C ASN A 458 -33.06 -51.58 -18.90
N VAL A 459 -32.33 -52.47 -19.55
CA VAL A 459 -31.00 -52.19 -20.14
C VAL A 459 -31.07 -51.11 -21.22
N ALA A 460 -32.11 -51.07 -22.05
CA ALA A 460 -32.25 -50.00 -23.03
C ALA A 460 -32.40 -48.64 -22.35
N LEU A 461 -33.10 -48.61 -21.20
CA LEU A 461 -33.30 -47.37 -20.43
C LEU A 461 -32.02 -46.91 -19.70
N SER A 462 -31.17 -47.83 -19.26
CA SER A 462 -29.86 -47.49 -18.68
C SER A 462 -28.93 -46.85 -19.72
N TYR A 463 -28.93 -47.36 -20.96
CA TYR A 463 -28.18 -46.75 -22.06
C TYR A 463 -28.74 -45.39 -22.49
N VAL A 464 -30.08 -45.22 -22.54
CA VAL A 464 -30.71 -43.91 -22.78
C VAL A 464 -30.32 -42.90 -21.69
N PHE A 465 -30.31 -43.33 -20.43
CA PHE A 465 -29.85 -42.51 -19.32
C PHE A 465 -28.40 -42.05 -19.47
N LEU A 466 -27.48 -42.97 -19.78
CA LEU A 466 -26.07 -42.64 -20.00
C LEU A 466 -25.90 -41.70 -21.20
N ALA A 467 -26.55 -41.99 -22.33
CA ALA A 467 -26.50 -41.17 -23.53
C ALA A 467 -27.00 -39.74 -23.27
N ASN A 468 -28.11 -39.58 -22.55
CA ASN A 468 -28.65 -38.27 -22.22
C ASN A 468 -27.71 -37.47 -21.31
N ASN A 469 -27.11 -38.10 -20.30
CA ASN A 469 -26.19 -37.40 -19.40
C ASN A 469 -24.82 -37.10 -20.03
N LEU A 470 -24.31 -37.99 -20.89
CA LEU A 470 -23.13 -37.75 -21.72
C LEU A 470 -23.36 -36.63 -22.74
N ASN A 471 -24.53 -36.62 -23.40
CA ASN A 471 -24.87 -35.61 -24.40
C ASN A 471 -25.20 -34.25 -23.77
N TYR A 472 -25.74 -34.22 -22.55
CA TYR A 472 -25.77 -32.99 -21.77
C TYR A 472 -24.34 -32.47 -21.53
N GLY A 473 -23.42 -33.37 -21.16
CA GLY A 473 -21.99 -33.07 -21.06
C GLY A 473 -21.38 -32.55 -22.37
N SER A 474 -21.78 -33.07 -23.53
CA SER A 474 -21.27 -32.65 -24.85
C SER A 474 -21.79 -31.28 -25.31
N VAL A 475 -23.03 -30.91 -24.98
CA VAL A 475 -23.57 -29.54 -25.18
C VAL A 475 -22.77 -28.53 -24.37
N TRP A 476 -22.38 -28.88 -23.14
CA TRP A 476 -21.45 -28.08 -22.34
C TRP A 476 -20.01 -28.19 -22.82
N LYS A 477 -19.59 -29.30 -23.45
CA LYS A 477 -18.27 -29.44 -24.07
C LYS A 477 -18.03 -28.33 -25.10
N HIS A 478 -19.03 -27.89 -25.87
CA HIS A 478 -18.85 -26.73 -26.76
C HIS A 478 -18.63 -25.41 -25.99
N ARG A 479 -19.39 -25.16 -24.92
CA ARG A 479 -19.25 -23.95 -24.07
C ARG A 479 -17.99 -23.91 -23.21
N LEU A 480 -17.55 -25.09 -22.75
CA LEU A 480 -16.35 -25.28 -21.97
C LEU A 480 -15.12 -25.28 -22.88
N LYS A 481 -15.20 -25.90 -24.08
CA LYS A 481 -14.13 -25.89 -25.09
C LYS A 481 -13.78 -24.46 -25.51
N SER A 482 -14.75 -23.57 -25.70
CA SER A 482 -14.46 -22.16 -26.00
C SER A 482 -13.82 -21.37 -24.86
N ARG A 483 -13.86 -21.85 -23.61
CA ARG A 483 -13.41 -21.08 -22.42
C ARG A 483 -12.18 -21.63 -21.73
N PHE A 484 -12.01 -22.96 -21.75
CA PHE A 484 -10.86 -23.66 -21.16
C PHE A 484 -9.89 -24.21 -22.20
N TRP A 485 -10.33 -24.45 -23.45
CA TRP A 485 -9.50 -25.09 -24.48
C TRP A 485 -9.22 -24.20 -25.70
N ASN A 486 -10.01 -23.13 -25.93
CA ASN A 486 -9.79 -22.14 -26.98
C ASN A 486 -9.67 -20.74 -26.35
N LYS A 487 -8.51 -20.42 -25.77
CA LYS A 487 -8.05 -19.03 -25.58
C LYS A 487 -6.72 -18.80 -26.31
N ALA A 488 -6.58 -19.39 -27.49
CA ALA A 488 -5.52 -19.07 -28.44
C ALA A 488 -6.15 -18.85 -29.83
N ALA A 489 -6.70 -17.66 -30.02
CA ALA A 489 -6.89 -16.98 -31.32
C ALA A 489 -7.65 -15.67 -31.07
N PHE A 490 -6.93 -14.64 -30.63
CA PHE A 490 -6.83 -13.34 -31.31
C PHE A 490 -5.70 -12.54 -30.66
#